data_AF-Q4JB08-F1
#
_entry.id   AF-Q4JB08-F1
#
_cell.length_a   1.000
_cell.length_b   1.000
_cell.length_c   1.000
_cell.angle_alpha   90.00
_cell.angle_beta   90.00
_cell.angle_gamma   90.00
#
_symmetry.space_group_name_H-M   'P 1'
#
loop_
_entity.id
_entity.type
_entity.pdbx_description
1 polymer ?
#
loop_
_entity_poly.entity_id
_entity_poly.type
_entity_poly.pdbx_seq_one_letter_code
_entity_poly.pdbx_strand_id
1 'polypeptide(L)'
;MLKSNNTLLKDLKVYHHLSLEYVKKNYKEEEVRELLMSGLAKVEKLSAHIDGPYRDYLVYRAIDEIDVNTIKKFLGLVSEDFGNDVYWAFRIKLYVYIWGESENLYVKKSKFDDIVEYILEHYLAEVYFSFCPHFEPNHRAESVVECQWLFYDIDNVNETVLRNLSRLSPRPVVILYSGHGAHLYYKLSRKVRTEEYKKIWQRFAKRYLTQYLNKIDKTKSGPYVLARLPGTLNCKDPENPVRTIAIFQEGDLIEVRI
;
A
#
# COMPACT_ATOMS: atom_id res chain seq x y z
N MET A 1 -24.05 -24.93 8.41
CA MET A 1 -24.87 -24.52 7.23
C MET A 1 -25.22 -23.05 7.38
N LEU A 2 -24.42 -22.16 6.77
CA LEU A 2 -24.68 -20.73 6.77
C LEU A 2 -25.57 -20.39 5.56
N LYS A 3 -26.71 -19.76 5.84
CA LYS A 3 -27.65 -19.25 4.83
C LYS A 3 -27.07 -18.00 4.18
N SER A 4 -27.36 -17.89 2.88
CA SER A 4 -26.81 -16.98 1.86
C SER A 4 -27.11 -15.48 2.05
N ASN A 5 -26.08 -14.64 1.85
CA ASN A 5 -26.13 -13.20 1.60
C ASN A 5 -26.62 -12.86 0.18
N ASN A 6 -27.87 -13.22 -0.17
CA ASN A 6 -28.40 -13.06 -1.54
C ASN A 6 -29.34 -11.85 -1.71
N THR A 7 -29.43 -10.96 -0.73
CA THR A 7 -30.37 -9.82 -0.74
C THR A 7 -29.71 -8.54 -1.26
N LEU A 8 -28.42 -8.31 -0.99
CA LEU A 8 -27.70 -7.10 -1.45
C LEU A 8 -27.52 -7.04 -2.97
N LEU A 9 -27.45 -8.21 -3.64
CA LEU A 9 -27.25 -8.32 -5.09
C LEU A 9 -28.53 -8.08 -5.92
N LYS A 10 -29.71 -8.08 -5.30
CA LYS A 10 -30.98 -7.84 -6.01
C LYS A 10 -31.29 -6.36 -6.18
N ASP A 11 -30.88 -5.52 -5.23
CA ASP A 11 -31.08 -4.07 -5.31
C ASP A 11 -30.08 -3.40 -6.29
N LEU A 12 -28.93 -4.03 -6.54
CA LEU A 12 -27.95 -3.61 -7.55
C LEU A 12 -28.40 -3.85 -9.01
N LYS A 13 -29.36 -4.75 -9.26
CA LYS A 13 -29.81 -5.06 -10.63
C LYS A 13 -30.81 -4.06 -11.19
N VAL A 14 -31.52 -3.31 -10.34
CA VAL A 14 -32.52 -2.32 -10.78
C VAL A 14 -31.84 -1.07 -11.38
N TYR A 15 -30.63 -0.72 -10.92
CA TYR A 15 -29.89 0.45 -11.43
C TYR A 15 -29.07 0.19 -12.69
N HIS A 16 -28.84 -1.09 -13.04
CA HIS A 16 -28.02 -1.47 -14.19
C HIS A 16 -28.77 -1.35 -15.54
N HIS A 17 -30.10 -1.29 -15.54
CA HIS A 17 -30.90 -1.26 -16.77
C HIS A 17 -31.04 0.15 -17.37
N LEU A 18 -31.06 1.19 -16.54
CA LEU A 18 -31.21 2.59 -16.95
C LEU A 18 -29.94 3.16 -17.62
N SER A 19 -28.76 2.62 -17.29
CA SER A 19 -27.47 3.10 -17.83
C SER A 19 -27.16 2.58 -19.24
N LEU A 20 -27.73 1.44 -19.66
CA LEU A 20 -27.50 0.85 -20.98
C LEU A 20 -28.35 1.49 -22.08
N GLU A 21 -29.58 1.90 -21.78
CA GLU A 21 -30.46 2.64 -22.70
C GLU A 21 -29.88 4.01 -23.08
N TYR A 22 -29.25 4.71 -22.13
CA TYR A 22 -28.62 6.02 -22.38
C TYR A 22 -27.38 5.92 -23.27
N VAL A 23 -26.54 4.89 -23.06
CA VAL A 23 -25.34 4.67 -23.88
C VAL A 23 -25.70 4.30 -25.32
N LYS A 24 -26.71 3.43 -25.50
CA LYS A 24 -27.22 3.05 -26.83
C LYS A 24 -27.87 4.22 -27.60
N LYS A 25 -28.36 5.23 -26.89
CA LYS A 25 -29.00 6.42 -27.47
C LYS A 25 -27.99 7.45 -27.98
N ASN A 26 -26.78 7.50 -27.42
CA ASN A 26 -25.85 8.61 -27.63
C ASN A 26 -24.53 8.23 -28.30
N TYR A 27 -24.21 6.94 -28.45
CA TYR A 27 -22.95 6.48 -29.05
C TYR A 27 -23.17 5.28 -29.98
N LYS A 28 -22.40 5.19 -31.07
CA LYS A 28 -22.42 4.02 -31.96
C LYS A 28 -21.64 2.87 -31.33
N GLU A 29 -22.06 1.64 -31.59
CA GLU A 29 -21.49 0.43 -30.98
C GLU A 29 -19.98 0.27 -31.25
N GLU A 30 -19.50 0.78 -32.39
CA GLU A 30 -18.09 0.78 -32.79
C GLU A 30 -17.25 1.80 -32.00
N GLU A 31 -17.81 2.97 -31.67
CA GLU A 31 -17.14 4.03 -30.88
C GLU A 31 -16.95 3.59 -29.42
N VAL A 32 -17.94 2.90 -28.85
CA VAL A 32 -17.87 2.31 -27.50
C VAL A 32 -16.79 1.23 -27.43
N ARG A 33 -16.58 0.48 -28.52
CA ARG A 33 -15.57 -0.58 -28.60
C ARG A 33 -14.14 -0.03 -28.68
N GLU A 34 -13.91 1.04 -29.43
CA GLU A 34 -12.62 1.75 -29.46
C GLU A 34 -12.28 2.41 -28.11
N LEU A 35 -13.28 3.00 -27.45
CA LEU A 35 -13.17 3.60 -26.11
C LEU A 35 -12.79 2.57 -25.03
N LEU A 36 -13.37 1.37 -25.07
CA LEU A 36 -13.07 0.28 -24.15
C LEU A 36 -11.68 -0.34 -24.37
N MET A 37 -11.20 -0.37 -25.62
CA MET A 37 -9.90 -0.94 -25.97
C MET A 37 -8.73 0.03 -25.75
N SER A 38 -8.97 1.34 -25.65
CA SER A 38 -7.94 2.37 -25.42
C SER A 38 -7.66 2.68 -23.94
N GLY A 39 -8.26 1.94 -22.99
CA GLY A 39 -8.02 2.10 -21.55
C GLY A 39 -8.68 3.34 -20.91
N LEU A 40 -9.20 4.27 -21.71
CA LEU A 40 -9.83 5.49 -21.22
C LEU A 40 -11.29 5.25 -20.72
N ALA A 41 -12.05 4.31 -21.29
CA ALA A 41 -13.48 4.16 -20.96
C ALA A 41 -13.84 3.59 -19.58
N LYS A 42 -12.87 3.32 -18.70
CA LYS A 42 -13.16 2.90 -17.30
C LYS A 42 -13.38 4.08 -16.35
N VAL A 43 -12.98 5.28 -16.73
CA VAL A 43 -13.02 6.46 -15.85
C VAL A 43 -14.34 7.23 -15.98
N GLU A 44 -14.92 7.34 -17.19
CA GLU A 44 -16.17 8.10 -17.40
C GLU A 44 -17.41 7.50 -16.70
N LYS A 45 -17.38 6.20 -16.37
CA LYS A 45 -18.48 5.55 -15.62
C LYS A 45 -18.45 5.82 -14.11
N LEU A 46 -17.33 6.30 -13.57
CA LEU A 46 -17.21 6.70 -12.17
C LEU A 46 -17.56 8.18 -11.95
N SER A 47 -17.53 9.02 -13.00
CA SER A 47 -17.78 10.46 -12.90
C SER A 47 -19.22 10.91 -13.10
N ALA A 48 -20.10 10.09 -13.67
CA ALA A 48 -21.47 10.50 -13.98
C ALA A 48 -22.41 10.77 -12.76
N HIS A 49 -21.91 10.71 -11.53
CA HIS A 49 -22.68 10.96 -10.30
C HIS A 49 -22.04 12.00 -9.36
N ILE A 50 -21.03 12.76 -9.81
CA ILE A 50 -20.54 13.97 -9.11
C ILE A 50 -20.18 15.03 -10.16
N ASP A 51 -20.72 16.24 -10.00
CA ASP A 51 -20.46 17.37 -10.90
C ASP A 51 -18.97 17.76 -10.98
N GLY A 52 -18.48 17.89 -12.21
CA GLY A 52 -17.34 18.75 -12.57
C GLY A 52 -16.15 18.07 -13.29
N PRO A 53 -15.51 18.74 -14.27
CA PRO A 53 -14.38 18.23 -15.07
C PRO A 53 -13.08 17.98 -14.26
N TYR A 54 -13.05 18.37 -12.99
CA TYR A 54 -11.91 18.21 -12.09
C TYR A 54 -11.75 16.78 -11.56
N ARG A 55 -12.85 16.02 -11.47
CA ARG A 55 -12.83 14.66 -10.92
C ARG A 55 -12.24 13.65 -11.89
N ASP A 56 -12.64 13.69 -13.16
CA ASP A 56 -12.09 12.83 -14.21
C ASP A 56 -10.58 12.99 -14.36
N TYR A 57 -10.08 14.23 -14.31
CA TYR A 57 -8.65 14.53 -14.33
C TYR A 57 -7.88 13.86 -13.18
N LEU A 58 -8.42 13.89 -11.95
CA LEU A 58 -7.79 13.26 -10.79
C LEU A 58 -7.79 11.73 -10.87
N VAL A 59 -8.84 11.12 -11.44
CA VAL A 59 -8.90 9.67 -11.65
C VAL A 59 -7.86 9.21 -12.66
N TYR A 60 -7.78 9.87 -13.81
CA TYR A 60 -6.83 9.52 -14.87
C TYR A 60 -5.38 9.70 -14.42
N ARG A 61 -5.07 10.79 -13.71
CA ARG A 61 -3.73 11.02 -13.17
C ARG A 61 -3.34 9.96 -12.14
N ALA A 62 -4.28 9.51 -11.31
CA ALA A 62 -4.00 8.53 -10.26
C ALA A 62 -3.65 7.13 -10.79
N ILE A 63 -4.24 6.70 -11.92
CA ILE A 63 -3.99 5.36 -12.49
C ILE A 63 -2.58 5.26 -13.10
N ASP A 64 -2.12 6.28 -13.83
CA ASP A 64 -0.76 6.32 -14.38
C ASP A 64 0.34 6.44 -13.29
N GLU A 65 -0.07 6.83 -12.08
CA GLU A 65 0.84 7.01 -10.95
C GLU A 65 0.95 5.77 -10.05
N ILE A 66 0.12 4.73 -10.21
CA ILE A 66 0.31 3.45 -9.52
C ILE A 66 1.38 2.60 -10.23
N ASP A 67 2.39 2.19 -9.47
CA ASP A 67 3.51 1.37 -9.96
C ASP A 67 3.38 -0.09 -9.53
N VAL A 68 2.68 -0.85 -10.36
CA VAL A 68 2.45 -2.28 -10.16
C VAL A 68 3.75 -3.07 -10.02
N ASN A 69 4.78 -2.73 -10.80
CA ASN A 69 6.06 -3.44 -10.76
C ASN A 69 6.75 -3.21 -9.42
N THR A 70 6.75 -1.99 -8.92
CA THR A 70 7.27 -1.66 -7.58
C THR A 70 6.47 -2.37 -6.48
N ILE A 71 5.14 -2.40 -6.56
CA ILE A 71 4.29 -3.12 -5.59
C ILE A 71 4.67 -4.61 -5.56
N LYS A 72 4.68 -5.28 -6.73
CA LYS A 72 4.97 -6.71 -6.83
C LYS A 72 6.38 -7.05 -6.37
N LYS A 73 7.38 -6.26 -6.79
CA LYS A 73 8.78 -6.43 -6.37
C LYS A 73 8.91 -6.34 -4.86
N PHE A 74 8.26 -5.34 -4.26
CA PHE A 74 8.32 -5.13 -2.83
C PHE A 74 7.61 -6.23 -2.04
N LEU A 75 6.39 -6.62 -2.43
CA LEU A 75 5.65 -7.72 -1.80
C LEU A 75 6.40 -9.05 -1.91
N GLY A 76 7.01 -9.32 -3.06
CA GLY A 76 7.87 -10.49 -3.26
C GLY A 76 9.05 -10.49 -2.30
N LEU A 77 9.73 -9.34 -2.16
CA LEU A 77 10.88 -9.17 -1.28
C LEU A 77 10.52 -9.40 0.20
N VAL A 78 9.49 -8.72 0.72
CA VAL A 78 9.15 -8.80 2.15
C VAL A 78 8.62 -10.19 2.56
N SER A 79 8.06 -10.93 1.62
CA SER A 79 7.47 -12.27 1.83
C SER A 79 8.38 -13.42 1.41
N GLU A 80 9.60 -13.16 0.95
CA GLU A 80 10.52 -14.16 0.39
C GLU A 80 10.76 -15.33 1.35
N ASP A 81 11.08 -15.01 2.60
CA ASP A 81 11.51 -15.98 3.61
C ASP A 81 10.37 -16.56 4.45
N PHE A 82 9.11 -16.21 4.13
CA PHE A 82 7.93 -16.69 4.84
C PHE A 82 7.18 -17.75 4.03
N GLY A 83 6.63 -18.75 4.74
CA GLY A 83 5.79 -19.78 4.14
C GLY A 83 4.43 -19.24 3.68
N ASN A 84 3.61 -20.11 3.09
CA ASN A 84 2.29 -19.74 2.58
C ASN A 84 1.20 -19.70 3.67
N ASP A 85 1.49 -20.19 4.88
CA ASP A 85 0.53 -20.28 5.99
C ASP A 85 0.62 -19.10 6.95
N VAL A 86 0.83 -17.92 6.39
CA VAL A 86 0.77 -16.65 7.10
C VAL A 86 -0.02 -15.63 6.29
N TYR A 87 -0.51 -14.60 6.95
CA TYR A 87 -1.34 -13.55 6.40
C TYR A 87 -0.58 -12.22 6.40
N TRP A 88 -0.76 -11.44 5.36
CA TRP A 88 -0.30 -10.06 5.29
C TRP A 88 -1.51 -9.16 5.45
N ALA A 89 -1.43 -8.21 6.39
CA ALA A 89 -2.51 -7.27 6.63
C ALA A 89 -2.35 -6.09 5.67
N PHE A 90 -3.43 -5.73 4.99
CA PHE A 90 -3.54 -4.54 4.17
C PHE A 90 -4.63 -3.65 4.76
N ARG A 91 -4.37 -2.34 4.83
CA ARG A 91 -5.40 -1.34 5.08
C ARG A 91 -5.48 -0.44 3.88
N ILE A 92 -6.65 -0.42 3.26
CA ILE A 92 -6.93 0.35 2.05
C ILE A 92 -7.93 1.43 2.45
N LYS A 93 -7.51 2.69 2.42
CA LYS A 93 -8.39 3.82 2.66
C LYS A 93 -8.83 4.39 1.32
N LEU A 94 -10.12 4.28 1.05
CA LEU A 94 -10.75 4.74 -0.17
C LEU A 94 -11.19 6.19 0.00
N TYR A 95 -10.72 7.07 -0.88
CA TYR A 95 -11.17 8.47 -0.93
C TYR A 95 -12.26 8.59 -2.00
N VAL A 96 -13.36 7.86 -1.79
CA VAL A 96 -14.55 7.88 -2.65
C VAL A 96 -15.58 8.72 -1.89
N TYR A 97 -15.82 9.96 -2.32
CA TYR A 97 -16.80 10.91 -1.76
C TYR A 97 -16.50 11.49 -0.34
N ILE A 98 -15.45 12.30 -0.14
CA ILE A 98 -15.27 13.20 1.05
C ILE A 98 -15.23 12.49 2.44
N TRP A 99 -15.61 11.21 2.52
CA TRP A 99 -15.69 10.37 3.71
C TRP A 99 -14.80 9.16 3.44
N GLY A 100 -13.67 9.08 4.15
CA GLY A 100 -12.73 7.99 3.96
C GLY A 100 -13.28 6.68 4.54
N GLU A 101 -13.68 5.75 3.68
CA GLU A 101 -13.92 4.37 4.09
C GLU A 101 -12.59 3.63 4.16
N SER A 102 -12.41 2.80 5.19
CA SER A 102 -11.19 2.00 5.34
C SER A 102 -11.54 0.53 5.41
N GLU A 103 -10.97 -0.23 4.50
CA GLU A 103 -11.04 -1.67 4.50
C GLU A 103 -9.76 -2.26 5.07
N ASN A 104 -9.91 -3.38 5.80
CA ASN A 104 -8.78 -4.14 6.26
C ASN A 104 -8.88 -5.56 5.70
N LEU A 105 -7.85 -5.96 4.96
CA LEU A 105 -7.77 -7.25 4.29
C LEU A 105 -6.61 -8.06 4.87
N TYR A 106 -6.79 -9.38 4.95
CA TYR A 106 -5.76 -10.31 5.37
C TYR A 106 -5.60 -11.37 4.31
N VAL A 107 -4.47 -11.36 3.64
CA VAL A 107 -4.27 -12.24 2.48
C VAL A 107 -3.02 -13.08 2.64
N LYS A 108 -3.09 -14.31 2.14
CA LYS A 108 -1.92 -15.15 1.96
C LYS A 108 -1.08 -14.64 0.78
N LYS A 109 0.20 -15.00 0.75
CA LYS A 109 1.12 -14.67 -0.35
C LYS A 109 0.57 -15.05 -1.73
N SER A 110 -0.13 -16.18 -1.83
CA SER A 110 -0.78 -16.66 -3.06
C SER A 110 -1.92 -15.77 -3.58
N LYS A 111 -2.27 -14.72 -2.84
CA LYS A 111 -3.37 -13.79 -3.13
C LYS A 111 -2.89 -12.35 -3.29
N PHE A 112 -1.59 -12.14 -3.46
CA PHE A 112 -1.04 -10.81 -3.69
C PHE A 112 -1.47 -10.22 -5.03
N ASP A 113 -1.59 -11.02 -6.10
CA ASP A 113 -2.07 -10.52 -7.39
C ASP A 113 -3.51 -10.01 -7.28
N ASP A 114 -4.41 -10.74 -6.60
CA ASP A 114 -5.77 -10.31 -6.31
C ASP A 114 -5.81 -8.94 -5.57
N ILE A 115 -4.88 -8.70 -4.64
CA ILE A 115 -4.75 -7.39 -3.96
C ILE A 115 -4.26 -6.29 -4.90
N VAL A 116 -3.30 -6.58 -5.78
CA VAL A 116 -2.83 -5.60 -6.76
C VAL A 116 -3.96 -5.20 -7.70
N GLU A 117 -4.73 -6.16 -8.19
CA GLU A 117 -5.93 -5.89 -9.00
C GLU A 117 -6.94 -5.04 -8.24
N TYR A 118 -7.21 -5.37 -6.98
CA TYR A 118 -8.09 -4.58 -6.13
C TYR A 118 -7.63 -3.12 -5.95
N ILE A 119 -6.33 -2.90 -5.76
CA ILE A 119 -5.76 -1.55 -5.65
C ILE A 119 -5.94 -0.76 -6.95
N LEU A 120 -5.75 -1.41 -8.11
CA LEU A 120 -5.94 -0.78 -9.42
C LEU A 120 -7.40 -0.40 -9.70
N GLU A 121 -8.35 -1.18 -9.17
CA GLU A 121 -9.78 -0.83 -9.24
C GLU A 121 -10.13 0.38 -8.36
N HIS A 122 -9.30 0.68 -7.35
CA HIS A 122 -9.52 1.71 -6.33
C HIS A 122 -8.41 2.78 -6.36
N TYR A 123 -8.27 3.44 -7.50
CA TYR A 123 -7.16 4.35 -7.88
C TYR A 123 -6.86 5.50 -6.90
N LEU A 124 -7.83 6.00 -6.11
CA LEU A 124 -7.60 6.97 -5.03
C LEU A 124 -7.59 6.28 -3.65
N ALA A 125 -6.66 5.34 -3.48
CA ALA A 125 -6.47 4.65 -2.22
C ALA A 125 -5.13 4.99 -1.56
N GLU A 126 -5.17 5.34 -0.27
CA GLU A 126 -3.98 5.16 0.55
C GLU A 126 -3.89 3.69 0.97
N VAL A 127 -2.83 3.02 0.53
CA VAL A 127 -2.61 1.62 0.85
C VAL A 127 -1.49 1.49 1.87
N TYR A 128 -1.82 0.83 2.98
CA TYR A 128 -0.88 0.43 4.00
C TYR A 128 -0.81 -1.09 4.08
N PHE A 129 0.33 -1.62 4.49
CA PHE A 129 0.59 -3.06 4.60
C PHE A 129 1.40 -3.35 5.87
N SER A 130 1.25 -4.54 6.44
CA SER A 130 2.13 -5.03 7.51
C SER A 130 3.43 -5.53 6.91
N PHE A 131 4.60 -5.09 7.38
CA PHE A 131 5.89 -5.61 6.85
C PHE A 131 6.34 -6.92 7.50
N CYS A 132 5.72 -7.28 8.63
CA CYS A 132 5.79 -8.62 9.19
C CYS A 132 4.44 -9.31 8.96
N PRO A 133 4.42 -10.63 8.71
CA PRO A 133 3.18 -11.35 8.54
C PRO A 133 2.55 -11.73 9.89
N HIS A 134 1.26 -12.03 9.82
CA HIS A 134 0.40 -12.46 10.91
C HIS A 134 0.11 -13.96 10.78
N PHE A 135 0.07 -14.68 11.89
CA PHE A 135 -0.29 -16.11 11.92
C PHE A 135 -1.81 -16.33 11.95
N GLU A 136 -2.55 -15.27 12.29
CA GLU A 136 -4.02 -15.22 12.23
C GLU A 136 -4.46 -13.97 11.44
N PRO A 137 -5.62 -14.01 10.77
CA PRO A 137 -6.11 -12.87 9.98
C PRO A 137 -6.75 -11.78 10.87
N ASN A 138 -5.96 -11.16 11.76
CA ASN A 138 -6.43 -10.08 12.64
C ASN A 138 -5.35 -9.01 12.93
N HIS A 139 -5.76 -7.84 13.44
CA HIS A 139 -4.89 -6.67 13.62
C HIS A 139 -4.09 -6.71 14.93
N ARG A 140 -4.20 -7.79 15.69
CA ARG A 140 -3.67 -7.84 17.04
C ARG A 140 -2.16 -8.01 16.98
N ALA A 141 -1.43 -7.29 17.82
CA ALA A 141 0.03 -7.35 17.84
C ALA A 141 0.54 -8.78 18.12
N GLU A 142 -0.23 -9.54 18.89
CA GLU A 142 0.02 -10.92 19.29
C GLU A 142 -0.03 -11.90 18.09
N SER A 143 -0.71 -11.53 17.01
CA SER A 143 -0.75 -12.35 15.79
C SER A 143 0.53 -12.25 14.96
N VAL A 144 1.38 -11.26 15.22
CA VAL A 144 2.74 -11.17 14.64
C VAL A 144 3.69 -11.87 15.61
N VAL A 145 4.18 -13.04 15.25
CA VAL A 145 5.05 -13.87 16.12
C VAL A 145 6.52 -13.74 15.73
N GLU A 146 6.81 -13.70 14.43
CA GLU A 146 8.16 -13.66 13.88
C GLU A 146 8.36 -12.44 13.01
N CYS A 147 9.52 -11.80 13.16
CA CYS A 147 9.90 -10.58 12.48
C CYS A 147 11.23 -10.78 11.75
N GLN A 148 11.34 -10.30 10.52
CA GLN A 148 12.61 -10.33 9.78
C GLN A 148 13.02 -8.96 9.21
N TRP A 149 12.19 -7.94 9.41
CA TRP A 149 12.37 -6.63 8.84
C TRP A 149 12.32 -5.59 9.94
N LEU A 150 13.32 -4.70 10.02
CA LEU A 150 13.22 -3.47 10.81
C LEU A 150 12.65 -2.36 9.93
N PHE A 151 11.68 -1.64 10.48
CA PHE A 151 11.02 -0.51 9.83
C PHE A 151 11.28 0.78 10.61
N TYR A 152 11.67 1.85 9.92
CA TYR A 152 11.80 3.19 10.51
C TYR A 152 11.06 4.21 9.65
N ASP A 153 10.14 4.95 10.26
CA ASP A 153 9.47 6.09 9.63
C ASP A 153 10.18 7.39 10.04
N ILE A 154 10.72 8.12 9.07
CA ILE A 154 11.49 9.36 9.26
C ILE A 154 10.70 10.52 8.68
N ASP A 155 10.29 11.45 9.54
CA ASP A 155 9.54 12.64 9.16
C ASP A 155 10.42 13.73 8.53
N ASN A 156 9.79 14.61 7.75
CA ASN A 156 10.38 15.84 7.22
C ASN A 156 11.68 15.58 6.43
N VAL A 157 11.58 14.66 5.47
CA VAL A 157 12.68 14.27 4.58
C VAL A 157 12.61 15.10 3.29
N ASN A 158 13.67 15.86 3.04
CA ASN A 158 13.91 16.53 1.76
C ASN A 158 14.88 15.71 0.89
N GLU A 159 15.14 16.19 -0.33
CA GLU A 159 16.01 15.49 -1.29
C GLU A 159 17.43 15.25 -0.78
N THR A 160 18.01 16.21 -0.04
CA THR A 160 19.33 16.07 0.58
C THR A 160 19.34 14.99 1.65
N VAL A 161 18.31 14.95 2.51
CA VAL A 161 18.16 13.89 3.51
C VAL A 161 17.98 12.55 2.82
N LEU A 162 17.15 12.45 1.77
CA LEU A 162 16.94 11.22 1.01
C LEU A 162 18.25 10.68 0.39
N ARG A 163 19.08 11.55 -0.19
CA ARG A 163 20.43 11.21 -0.68
C ARG A 163 21.38 10.72 0.42
N ASN A 164 21.24 11.26 1.63
CA ASN A 164 22.05 10.80 2.77
C ASN A 164 21.55 9.44 3.28
N LEU A 165 20.24 9.21 3.29
CA LEU A 165 19.64 7.93 3.67
C LEU A 165 20.10 6.79 2.75
N SER A 166 20.26 7.03 1.45
CA SER A 166 20.78 6.03 0.50
C SER A 166 22.27 5.71 0.68
N ARG A 167 22.99 6.49 1.48
CA ARG A 167 24.42 6.30 1.78
C ARG A 167 24.68 5.77 3.18
N LEU A 168 23.63 5.39 3.91
CA LEU A 168 23.79 4.83 5.25
C LEU A 168 24.56 3.50 5.24
N SER A 169 25.26 3.26 6.35
CA SER A 169 25.92 2.01 6.66
C SER A 169 25.51 1.58 8.08
N PRO A 170 24.82 0.45 8.26
CA PRO A 170 24.36 -0.47 7.22
C PRO A 170 23.35 0.18 6.26
N ARG A 171 23.32 -0.30 5.03
CA ARG A 171 22.46 0.20 3.97
C ARG A 171 21.06 -0.45 4.08
N PRO A 172 19.96 0.34 4.06
CA PRO A 172 18.62 -0.23 4.03
C PRO A 172 18.39 -0.98 2.72
N VAL A 173 17.55 -2.01 2.71
CA VAL A 173 17.21 -2.75 1.48
C VAL A 173 16.23 -1.94 0.63
N VAL A 174 15.31 -1.23 1.29
CA VAL A 174 14.34 -0.35 0.64
C VAL A 174 14.29 0.98 1.36
N ILE A 175 14.32 2.06 0.58
CA ILE A 175 13.99 3.42 1.03
C ILE A 175 12.73 3.83 0.28
N LEU A 176 11.64 4.06 1.01
CA LEU A 176 10.39 4.56 0.45
C LEU A 176 10.25 6.04 0.76
N TYR A 177 10.25 6.91 -0.24
CA TYR A 177 9.79 8.28 -0.06
C TYR A 177 8.25 8.32 -0.15
N SER A 178 7.61 8.83 0.90
CA SER A 178 6.15 8.87 1.01
C SER A 178 5.53 10.21 0.61
N GLY A 179 6.33 11.17 0.15
CA GLY A 179 5.93 12.55 -0.17
C GLY A 179 6.21 13.56 0.96
N HIS A 180 6.24 13.12 2.22
CA HIS A 180 6.56 13.99 3.37
C HIS A 180 7.64 13.44 4.30
N GLY A 181 7.97 12.16 4.15
CA GLY A 181 8.95 11.44 4.95
C GLY A 181 9.58 10.32 4.16
N ALA A 182 10.45 9.55 4.81
CA ALA A 182 11.03 8.35 4.25
C ALA A 182 10.87 7.17 5.19
N HIS A 183 10.50 6.01 4.64
CA HIS A 183 10.49 4.76 5.36
C HIS A 183 11.72 3.94 5.00
N LEU A 184 12.41 3.43 6.00
CA LEU A 184 13.57 2.57 5.82
C LEU A 184 13.21 1.13 6.20
N TYR A 185 13.55 0.20 5.32
CA TYR A 185 13.41 -1.24 5.56
C TYR A 185 14.78 -1.89 5.58
N TYR A 186 15.11 -2.55 6.69
CA TYR A 186 16.34 -3.33 6.84
C TYR A 186 15.98 -4.80 7.03
N LYS A 187 16.67 -5.70 6.33
CA LYS A 187 16.48 -7.14 6.48
C LYS A 187 17.38 -7.66 7.60
N LEU A 188 16.81 -8.37 8.56
CA LEU A 188 17.57 -9.09 9.57
C LEU A 188 18.16 -10.37 8.97
N SER A 189 19.37 -10.72 9.40
CA SER A 189 20.06 -11.97 9.04
C SER A 189 19.29 -13.23 9.42
N ARG A 190 18.36 -13.13 10.37
CA ARG A 190 17.43 -14.20 10.77
C ARG A 190 16.13 -13.63 11.28
N LYS A 191 15.09 -14.48 11.32
CA LYS A 191 13.85 -14.17 12.03
C LYS A 191 14.09 -14.05 13.53
N VAL A 192 13.38 -13.12 14.16
CA VAL A 192 13.40 -12.86 15.60
C VAL A 192 11.98 -12.84 16.13
N ARG A 193 11.80 -13.11 17.42
CA ARG A 193 10.47 -13.03 18.01
C ARG A 193 10.05 -11.59 18.29
N THR A 194 8.75 -11.35 18.33
CA THR A 194 8.17 -10.01 18.58
C THR A 194 8.65 -9.38 19.88
N GLU A 195 8.94 -10.16 20.93
CA GLU A 195 9.45 -9.67 22.22
C GLU A 195 10.89 -9.10 22.11
N GLU A 196 11.67 -9.59 21.15
CA GLU A 196 13.04 -9.14 20.89
C GLU A 196 13.07 -7.91 19.99
N TYR A 197 12.07 -7.75 19.12
CA TYR A 197 12.00 -6.75 18.07
C TYR A 197 12.30 -5.35 18.58
N LYS A 198 11.59 -4.89 19.62
CA LYS A 198 11.71 -3.52 20.12
C LYS A 198 13.12 -3.22 20.63
N LYS A 199 13.78 -4.19 21.28
CA LYS A 199 15.16 -4.02 21.78
C LYS A 199 16.14 -3.91 20.62
N ILE A 200 16.00 -4.76 19.60
CA ILE A 200 16.82 -4.72 18.38
C ILE A 200 16.61 -3.39 17.66
N TRP A 201 15.36 -2.99 17.45
CA TRP A 201 14.97 -1.75 16.80
C TRP A 201 15.59 -0.52 17.49
N GLN A 202 15.53 -0.46 18.83
CA GLN A 202 16.10 0.65 19.59
C GLN A 202 17.63 0.69 19.55
N ARG A 203 18.28 -0.46 19.73
CA ARG A 203 19.75 -0.57 19.66
C ARG A 203 20.26 -0.17 18.28
N PHE A 204 19.58 -0.63 17.23
CA PHE A 204 19.92 -0.31 15.84
C PHE A 204 19.79 1.19 15.57
N ALA A 205 18.66 1.81 15.94
CA ALA A 205 18.46 3.24 15.78
C ALA A 205 19.54 4.06 16.50
N LYS A 206 19.85 3.70 17.76
CA LYS A 206 20.87 4.38 18.57
C LYS A 206 22.27 4.22 18.00
N ARG A 207 22.55 3.14 17.27
CA ARG A 207 23.88 2.87 16.73
C ARG A 207 24.08 3.48 15.35
N TYR A 208 23.08 3.37 14.48
CA TYR A 208 23.24 3.64 13.04
C TYR A 208 22.40 4.81 12.52
N LEU A 209 21.36 5.21 13.25
CA LEU A 209 20.44 6.30 12.86
C LEU A 209 20.51 7.49 13.83
N THR A 210 21.64 7.67 14.52
CA THR A 210 21.84 8.71 15.57
C THR A 210 21.42 10.10 15.11
N GLN A 211 21.87 10.49 13.92
CA GLN A 211 21.57 11.79 13.30
C GLN A 211 20.09 12.00 12.94
N TYR A 212 19.28 10.94 12.97
CA TYR A 212 17.85 10.98 12.67
C TYR A 212 16.97 10.62 13.88
N LEU A 213 17.53 10.37 15.06
CA LEU A 213 16.77 9.90 16.23
C LEU A 213 15.60 10.82 16.63
N ASN A 214 15.73 12.12 16.39
CA ASN A 214 14.69 13.13 16.66
C ASN A 214 13.62 13.22 15.56
N LYS A 215 13.86 12.59 14.40
CA LYS A 215 12.93 12.54 13.26
C LYS A 215 12.22 11.20 13.10
N ILE A 216 12.62 10.19 13.87
CA ILE A 216 11.98 8.86 13.81
C ILE A 216 10.66 8.89 14.57
N ASP A 217 9.55 8.54 13.91
CA ASP A 217 8.26 8.35 14.56
C ASP A 217 8.28 7.07 15.42
N LYS A 218 8.43 7.26 16.72
CA LYS A 218 8.49 6.16 17.70
C LYS A 218 7.14 5.46 17.88
N THR A 219 6.01 6.06 17.47
CA THR A 219 4.72 5.38 17.46
C THR A 219 4.69 4.23 16.45
N LYS A 220 5.61 4.24 15.47
CA LYS A 220 5.81 3.19 14.47
C LYS A 220 6.89 2.17 14.82
N SER A 221 7.27 2.06 16.10
CA SER A 221 8.39 1.20 16.53
C SER A 221 8.05 -0.28 16.76
N GLY A 222 6.82 -0.71 16.46
CA GLY A 222 6.37 -2.09 16.63
C GLY A 222 6.40 -2.90 15.33
N PRO A 223 6.46 -4.24 15.39
CA PRO A 223 6.44 -5.08 14.17
C PRO A 223 5.03 -5.25 13.56
N TYR A 224 3.99 -4.87 14.30
CA TYR A 224 2.58 -4.93 13.89
C TYR A 224 2.09 -3.65 13.19
N VAL A 225 2.97 -2.66 13.01
CA VAL A 225 2.56 -1.38 12.45
C VAL A 225 2.36 -1.51 10.95
N LEU A 226 1.31 -0.86 10.45
CA LEU A 226 1.07 -0.77 9.02
C LEU A 226 1.92 0.36 8.44
N ALA A 227 2.74 0.03 7.46
CA ALA A 227 3.56 0.94 6.69
C ALA A 227 2.92 1.21 5.33
N ARG A 228 3.25 2.32 4.68
CA ARG A 228 2.73 2.62 3.33
C ARG A 228 3.25 1.61 2.32
N LEU A 229 2.40 1.13 1.42
CA LEU A 229 2.79 0.19 0.37
C LEU A 229 3.51 0.96 -0.76
N PRO A 230 4.76 0.61 -1.11
CA PRO A 230 5.47 1.24 -2.21
C PRO A 230 4.75 1.10 -3.55
N GLY A 231 4.84 2.14 -4.39
CA GLY A 231 4.18 2.17 -5.70
C GLY A 231 2.71 2.56 -5.65
N THR A 232 2.19 2.94 -4.49
CA THR A 232 0.83 3.49 -4.33
C THR A 232 0.88 4.99 -4.09
N LEU A 233 -0.29 5.62 -3.92
CA LEU A 233 -0.42 7.06 -3.71
C LEU A 233 -0.47 7.44 -2.23
N ASN A 234 -0.04 8.66 -1.94
CA ASN A 234 -0.31 9.35 -0.71
C ASN A 234 -1.37 10.43 -0.92
N CYS A 235 -2.59 10.12 -0.47
CA CYS A 235 -3.76 10.98 -0.62
C CYS A 235 -4.09 11.77 0.65
N LYS A 236 -3.10 12.08 1.50
CA LYS A 236 -3.30 13.00 2.64
C LYS A 236 -3.81 14.37 2.20
N ASP A 237 -3.35 14.83 1.03
CA ASP A 237 -3.96 15.89 0.25
C ASP A 237 -4.57 15.25 -1.01
N PRO A 238 -5.90 15.00 -1.02
CA PRO A 238 -6.57 14.36 -2.16
C PRO A 238 -6.53 15.18 -3.45
N GLU A 239 -6.32 16.51 -3.37
CA GLU A 239 -6.21 17.37 -4.55
C GLU A 239 -4.82 17.27 -5.19
N ASN A 240 -3.81 16.93 -4.38
CA ASN A 240 -2.42 16.75 -4.81
C ASN A 240 -1.85 15.43 -4.29
N PRO A 241 -2.37 14.27 -4.75
CA PRO A 241 -1.85 12.99 -4.33
C PRO A 241 -0.38 12.86 -4.75
N VAL A 242 0.44 12.28 -3.88
CA VAL A 242 1.87 12.09 -4.14
C VAL A 242 2.16 10.62 -4.34
N ARG A 243 2.65 10.23 -5.52
CA ARG A 243 3.17 8.89 -5.73
C ARG A 243 4.32 8.57 -4.78
N THR A 244 4.24 7.40 -4.16
CA THR A 244 5.34 6.89 -3.34
C THR A 244 6.46 6.32 -4.21
N ILE A 245 7.71 6.67 -3.88
CA ILE A 245 8.87 6.29 -4.68
C ILE A 245 9.74 5.34 -3.87
N ALA A 246 9.98 4.14 -4.40
CA ALA A 246 10.80 3.13 -3.76
C ALA A 246 12.19 3.06 -4.41
N ILE A 247 13.23 3.20 -3.61
CA ILE A 247 14.62 2.92 -4.00
C ILE A 247 14.97 1.56 -3.44
N PHE A 248 15.12 0.58 -4.34
CA PHE A 248 15.60 -0.75 -4.01
C PHE A 248 17.11 -0.79 -4.16
N GLN A 249 17.81 -1.33 -3.17
CA GLN A 249 19.26 -1.47 -3.21
C GLN A 249 19.67 -2.78 -2.55
N GLU A 250 20.87 -3.24 -2.90
CA GLU A 250 21.51 -4.35 -2.21
C GLU A 250 21.87 -3.86 -0.80
N GLY A 251 20.98 -4.14 0.15
CA GLY A 251 21.10 -3.72 1.54
C GLY A 251 21.90 -4.72 2.37
N ASP A 252 22.50 -4.25 3.45
CA ASP A 252 23.25 -5.10 4.35
C ASP A 252 22.29 -5.95 5.20
N LEU A 253 22.61 -7.24 5.37
CA LEU A 253 21.92 -8.08 6.34
C LEU A 253 22.31 -7.67 7.76
N ILE A 254 21.32 -7.36 8.58
CA ILE A 254 21.59 -6.93 9.95
C ILE A 254 21.80 -8.16 10.83
N GLU A 255 23.02 -8.31 11.33
CA GLU A 255 23.37 -9.34 12.31
C GLU A 255 22.58 -9.14 13.61
N VAL A 256 21.82 -10.17 14.01
CA VAL A 256 21.09 -10.16 15.26
C VAL A 256 21.99 -10.70 16.38
N ARG A 257 22.67 -9.80 17.10
CA ARG A 257 23.41 -10.11 18.32
C ARG A 257 22.54 -9.75 19.54
N ILE A 258 22.04 -10.76 20.25
CA ILE A 258 21.19 -10.60 21.46
C ILE A 258 22.06 -10.14 22.63
#